data_AF-A0A177MLB3-F1
#
_entry.id   AF-A0A177MLB3-F1
#
_cell.length_a   1.000
_cell.length_b   1.000
_cell.length_c   1.000
_cell.angle_alpha   90.00
_cell.angle_beta   90.00
_cell.angle_gamma   90.00
#
_symmetry.space_group_name_H-M   'P 1'
#
loop_
_entity.id
_entity.type
_entity.pdbx_description
1 polymer ?
#
loop_
_entity_poly.entity_id
_entity_poly.type
_entity_poly.pdbx_seq_one_letter_code
_entity_poly.pdbx_strand_id
1 'polypeptide(L)'
;MNTKRIVEAILFAANRPMTIRQIQETFPELEQPDTLSVQMALDEIARDYADRPIGLRQLASGYRFQVREGLSPYVTRLFEEKPARYSRALLETLAIIAYRQPVTRGEIEDIRGVSVSSSIIQTLLEREWIRVIAHKEVPGRPALFGTTKQFLDYFNLTSLSELPTLEEIVNFDFGNSPQPQPEQDHSERPQTAEIEQPVSPAGQTDPETAVSETEFDAQTEAGLGAENLTLH
;
A
#
# COMPACT_ATOMS: atom_id res chain seq x y z
N MET A 1 -8.59 -26.66 27.55
CA MET A 1 -7.91 -26.16 26.34
C MET A 1 -7.23 -24.85 26.70
N ASN A 2 -5.99 -24.58 26.28
CA ASN A 2 -5.32 -23.31 26.60
C ASN A 2 -5.64 -22.28 25.51
N THR A 3 -6.72 -21.52 25.70
CA THR A 3 -7.21 -20.50 24.76
C THR A 3 -6.12 -19.53 24.35
N LYS A 4 -5.31 -19.05 25.30
CA LYS A 4 -4.20 -18.14 25.04
C LYS A 4 -3.22 -18.69 24.00
N ARG A 5 -2.73 -19.93 24.18
CA ARG A 5 -1.77 -20.55 23.26
C ARG A 5 -2.31 -20.69 21.84
N ILE A 6 -3.61 -20.95 21.71
CA ILE A 6 -4.26 -21.10 20.42
C ILE A 6 -4.44 -19.73 19.76
N VAL A 7 -4.95 -18.75 20.49
CA VAL A 7 -5.09 -17.36 20.01
C VAL A 7 -3.74 -16.79 19.57
N GLU A 8 -2.68 -17.02 20.35
CA GLU A 8 -1.31 -16.62 20.01
C GLU A 8 -0.84 -17.25 18.69
N ALA A 9 -1.04 -18.57 18.54
CA ALA A 9 -0.67 -19.28 17.31
C ALA A 9 -1.45 -18.78 16.08
N ILE A 10 -2.76 -18.54 16.24
CA ILE A 10 -3.62 -17.99 15.18
C ILE A 10 -3.11 -16.61 14.75
N LEU A 11 -2.89 -15.71 15.70
CA LEU A 11 -2.45 -14.34 15.40
C LEU A 11 -1.04 -14.28 14.82
N PHE A 12 -0.18 -15.21 15.20
CA PHE A 12 1.16 -15.33 14.62
C PHE A 12 1.11 -15.83 13.18
N ALA A 13 0.23 -16.79 12.88
CA ALA A 13 0.05 -17.32 11.53
C ALA A 13 -0.74 -16.37 10.61
N ALA A 14 -1.57 -15.49 11.18
CA ALA A 14 -2.38 -14.54 10.42
C ALA A 14 -1.52 -13.46 9.73
N ASN A 15 -1.74 -13.25 8.44
CA ASN A 15 -1.11 -12.18 7.67
C ASN A 15 -1.86 -10.83 7.73
N ARG A 16 -2.98 -10.78 8.46
CA ARG A 16 -3.88 -9.62 8.55
C ARG A 16 -4.43 -9.43 9.96
N PRO A 17 -4.90 -8.23 10.33
CA PRO A 17 -5.62 -8.03 11.59
C PRO A 17 -6.82 -8.96 11.70
N MET A 18 -7.03 -9.53 12.89
CA MET A 18 -8.16 -10.39 13.19
C MET A 18 -9.01 -9.83 14.31
N THR A 19 -10.31 -9.70 14.07
CA THR A 19 -11.29 -9.37 15.11
C THR A 19 -11.48 -10.55 16.07
N ILE A 20 -11.98 -10.29 17.28
CA ILE A 20 -12.29 -11.34 18.26
C ILE A 20 -13.21 -12.40 17.65
N ARG A 21 -14.24 -11.96 16.92
CA ARG A 21 -15.15 -12.86 16.22
C ARG A 21 -14.43 -13.78 15.23
N GLN A 22 -13.55 -13.22 14.39
CA GLN A 22 -12.78 -14.03 13.44
C GLN A 22 -11.85 -15.01 14.14
N ILE A 23 -11.27 -14.63 15.28
CA ILE A 23 -10.46 -15.53 16.11
C ILE A 23 -11.33 -16.68 16.62
N GLN A 24 -12.52 -16.39 17.16
CA GLN A 24 -13.47 -17.40 17.66
C GLN A 24 -13.89 -18.39 16.55
N GLU A 25 -14.15 -17.89 15.34
CA GLU A 25 -14.55 -18.70 14.17
C GLU A 25 -13.47 -19.70 13.72
N THR A 26 -12.21 -19.56 14.16
CA THR A 26 -11.15 -20.55 13.88
C THR A 26 -11.19 -21.77 14.82
N PHE A 27 -11.90 -21.68 15.94
CA PHE A 27 -12.03 -22.80 16.88
C PHE A 27 -13.11 -23.76 16.38
N PRO A 28 -12.98 -25.08 16.64
CA PRO A 28 -14.05 -26.04 16.41
C PRO A 28 -15.34 -25.61 17.14
N GLU A 29 -16.51 -25.81 16.53
CA GLU A 29 -17.81 -25.30 17.03
C GLU A 29 -18.07 -25.62 18.51
N LEU A 30 -17.70 -26.83 18.96
CA LEU A 30 -17.92 -27.30 20.33
C LEU A 30 -16.94 -26.72 21.36
N GLU A 31 -15.88 -26.06 20.91
CA GLU A 31 -14.78 -25.55 21.74
C GLU A 31 -14.58 -24.04 21.56
N GLN A 32 -15.52 -23.35 20.92
CA GLN A 32 -15.44 -21.91 20.71
C GLN A 32 -15.43 -21.17 22.06
N PRO A 33 -14.36 -20.41 22.36
CA PRO A 33 -14.30 -19.61 23.58
C PRO A 33 -15.28 -18.44 23.50
N ASP A 34 -15.80 -18.02 24.65
CA ASP A 34 -16.57 -16.78 24.72
C ASP A 34 -15.67 -15.55 24.48
N THR A 35 -16.31 -14.41 24.20
CA THR A 35 -15.62 -13.16 23.87
C THR A 35 -14.70 -12.70 25.00
N LEU A 36 -15.11 -12.92 26.25
CA LEU A 36 -14.34 -12.52 27.43
C LEU A 36 -13.04 -13.34 27.54
N SER A 37 -13.11 -14.64 27.31
CA SER A 37 -11.96 -15.55 27.34
C SER A 37 -10.94 -15.19 26.27
N VAL A 38 -11.39 -14.82 25.06
CA VAL A 38 -10.50 -14.33 24.00
C VAL A 38 -9.88 -12.99 24.39
N GLN A 39 -10.66 -12.05 24.93
CA GLN A 39 -10.12 -10.76 25.38
C GLN A 39 -9.07 -10.93 26.48
N MET A 40 -9.33 -11.77 27.48
CA MET A 40 -8.37 -12.07 28.55
C MET A 40 -7.08 -12.69 27.99
N ALA A 41 -7.19 -13.59 27.01
CA ALA A 41 -6.05 -14.16 26.32
C ALA A 41 -5.24 -13.09 25.56
N LEU A 42 -5.91 -12.18 24.84
CA LEU A 42 -5.26 -11.07 24.13
C LEU A 42 -4.51 -10.14 25.10
N ASP A 43 -5.13 -9.79 26.23
CA ASP A 43 -4.51 -8.93 27.24
C ASP A 43 -3.28 -9.60 27.89
N GLU A 44 -3.32 -10.92 28.08
CA GLU A 44 -2.19 -11.69 28.60
C GLU A 44 -1.05 -11.78 27.57
N ILE A 45 -1.37 -12.03 26.29
CA ILE A 45 -0.39 -12.01 25.19
C ILE A 45 0.23 -10.61 25.07
N ALA A 46 -0.56 -9.54 25.14
CA ALA A 46 -0.04 -8.18 25.09
C ALA A 46 0.99 -7.91 26.20
N ARG A 47 0.72 -8.40 27.42
CA ARG A 47 1.64 -8.31 28.56
C ARG A 47 2.92 -9.11 28.35
N ASP A 48 2.84 -10.35 27.86
CA ASP A 48 4.01 -11.21 27.63
C ASP A 48 4.98 -10.68 26.56
N TYR A 49 4.45 -9.86 25.64
CA TYR A 49 5.21 -9.24 24.55
C TYR A 49 5.57 -7.77 24.82
N ALA A 50 5.31 -7.27 26.04
CA ALA A 50 5.54 -5.88 26.43
C ALA A 50 7.02 -5.43 26.40
N ASP A 51 7.98 -6.36 26.39
CA ASP A 51 9.42 -6.07 26.27
C ASP A 51 10.09 -6.78 25.08
N ARG A 52 9.29 -7.37 24.18
CA ARG A 52 9.77 -8.14 23.03
C ARG A 52 9.88 -7.27 21.76
N PRO A 53 10.78 -7.59 20.81
CA PRO A 53 10.92 -6.84 19.56
C PRO A 53 9.69 -6.93 18.63
N ILE A 54 8.82 -7.91 18.87
CA ILE A 54 7.48 -8.02 18.29
C ILE A 54 6.45 -7.81 19.38
N GLY A 55 5.31 -7.21 19.04
CA GLY A 55 4.23 -6.92 19.98
C GLY A 55 2.86 -7.14 19.36
N LEU A 56 1.88 -7.41 20.21
CA LEU A 56 0.48 -7.44 19.82
C LEU A 56 -0.04 -6.00 19.74
N ARG A 57 -0.66 -5.64 18.62
CA ARG A 57 -1.29 -4.33 18.39
C ARG A 57 -2.76 -4.51 18.07
N GLN A 58 -3.58 -3.63 18.63
CA GLN A 58 -4.98 -3.46 18.27
C GLN A 58 -5.09 -2.35 17.24
N LEU A 59 -5.83 -2.62 16.16
CA LEU A 59 -6.12 -1.74 15.05
C LEU A 59 -7.65 -1.65 14.86
N ALA A 60 -8.10 -0.73 14.01
CA ALA A 60 -9.51 -0.58 13.68
C ALA A 60 -10.13 -1.87 13.11
N SER A 61 -9.34 -2.70 12.42
CA SER A 61 -9.78 -3.99 11.88
C SER A 61 -9.49 -5.19 12.79
N GLY A 62 -8.90 -5.01 13.97
CA GLY A 62 -8.67 -6.09 14.94
C GLY A 62 -7.22 -6.17 15.44
N TYR A 63 -6.80 -7.36 15.87
CA TYR A 63 -5.51 -7.59 16.50
C TYR A 63 -4.51 -8.23 15.54
N ARG A 64 -3.23 -7.86 15.63
CA ARG A 64 -2.13 -8.50 14.89
C ARG A 64 -0.79 -8.38 15.61
N PHE A 65 0.16 -9.24 15.28
CA PHE A 65 1.55 -9.01 15.61
C PHE A 65 2.19 -8.00 14.65
N GLN A 66 3.04 -7.15 15.21
CA GLN A 66 3.87 -6.20 14.48
C GLN A 66 5.25 -6.11 15.12
N VAL A 67 6.26 -5.77 14.31
CA VAL A 67 7.60 -5.41 14.79
C VAL A 67 7.54 -4.02 15.44
N ARG A 68 8.29 -3.80 16.52
CA ARG A 68 8.40 -2.48 17.14
C ARG A 68 9.03 -1.46 16.19
N GLU A 69 8.52 -0.24 16.25
CA GLU A 69 8.90 0.87 15.35
C GLU A 69 10.41 1.13 15.32
N GLY A 70 11.11 1.02 16.46
CA GLY A 70 12.56 1.21 16.54
C GLY A 70 13.40 0.21 15.74
N LEU A 71 12.81 -0.92 15.32
CA LEU A 71 13.49 -1.96 14.55
C LEU A 71 13.14 -1.93 13.06
N SER A 72 12.23 -1.05 12.63
CA SER A 72 11.82 -0.90 11.22
C SER A 72 13.01 -0.76 10.25
N PRO A 73 14.06 0.05 10.51
CA PRO A 73 15.18 0.20 9.57
C PRO A 73 15.97 -1.08 9.27
N TYR A 74 15.90 -2.07 10.17
CA TYR A 74 16.53 -3.37 9.97
C TYR A 74 15.60 -4.30 9.19
N VAL A 75 14.32 -4.36 9.57
CA VAL A 75 13.34 -5.25 8.93
C VAL A 75 13.02 -4.84 7.51
N THR A 76 13.01 -3.54 7.19
CA THR A 76 12.77 -3.07 5.82
C THR A 76 13.82 -3.54 4.82
N ARG A 77 15.02 -3.94 5.28
CA ARG A 77 16.08 -4.49 4.41
C ARG A 77 15.80 -5.90 3.93
N LEU A 78 14.84 -6.60 4.56
CA LEU A 78 14.42 -7.94 4.14
C LEU A 78 13.62 -7.91 2.82
N PHE A 79 12.96 -6.78 2.54
CA PHE A 79 12.12 -6.62 1.37
C PHE A 79 12.93 -5.97 0.24
N GLU A 80 12.93 -6.59 -0.93
CA GLU A 80 13.62 -6.06 -2.14
C GLU A 80 12.97 -4.75 -2.61
N GLU A 81 11.64 -4.67 -2.50
CA GLU A 81 10.88 -3.46 -2.82
C GLU A 81 10.83 -2.51 -1.61
N LYS A 82 11.30 -1.28 -1.84
CA LYS A 82 11.16 -0.22 -0.84
C LYS A 82 9.69 0.19 -0.71
N PRO A 83 9.21 0.52 0.50
CA PRO A 83 7.87 1.07 0.68
C PRO A 83 7.64 2.29 -0.21
N ALA A 84 6.42 2.41 -0.75
CA ALA A 84 6.04 3.55 -1.56
C ALA A 84 6.27 4.87 -0.79
N ARG A 85 7.03 5.79 -1.39
CA ARG A 85 7.19 7.15 -0.86
C ARG A 85 6.02 8.00 -1.33
N TYR A 86 5.36 8.67 -0.40
CA TYR A 86 4.26 9.58 -0.72
C TYR A 86 4.75 11.01 -0.82
N SER A 87 4.20 11.75 -1.77
CA SER A 87 4.49 13.17 -1.89
C SER A 87 3.88 13.94 -0.72
N ARG A 88 4.51 15.06 -0.38
CA ARG A 88 3.99 15.98 0.63
C ARG A 88 2.56 16.42 0.32
N ALA A 89 2.27 16.76 -0.94
CA ALA A 89 0.93 17.19 -1.36
C ALA A 89 -0.13 16.10 -1.14
N LEU A 90 0.20 14.82 -1.34
CA LEU A 90 -0.72 13.71 -1.07
C LEU A 90 -1.01 13.59 0.42
N LEU A 91 0.02 13.62 1.26
CA LEU A 91 -0.12 13.50 2.71
C LEU A 91 -0.85 14.72 3.33
N GLU A 92 -0.58 15.93 2.84
CA GLU A 92 -1.31 17.14 3.25
C GLU A 92 -2.80 17.05 2.90
N THR A 93 -3.12 16.60 1.68
CA THR A 93 -4.51 16.39 1.24
C THR A 93 -5.21 15.36 2.13
N LEU A 94 -4.54 14.23 2.40
CA LEU A 94 -5.07 13.19 3.28
C LEU A 94 -5.29 13.69 4.71
N ALA A 95 -4.35 14.46 5.26
CA ALA A 95 -4.48 15.03 6.59
C ALA A 95 -5.72 15.94 6.68
N ILE A 96 -5.94 16.82 5.70
CA ILE A 96 -7.13 17.68 5.67
C ILE A 96 -8.41 16.84 5.68
N ILE A 97 -8.47 15.77 4.89
CA ILE A 97 -9.62 14.85 4.90
C ILE A 97 -9.80 14.22 6.28
N ALA A 98 -8.73 13.70 6.90
CA ALA A 98 -8.80 13.04 8.20
C ALA A 98 -9.35 13.96 9.30
N TYR A 99 -8.91 15.23 9.35
CA TYR A 99 -9.30 16.21 10.38
C TYR A 99 -10.58 17.00 10.07
N ARG A 100 -11.04 17.04 8.81
CA ARG A 100 -12.18 17.89 8.39
C ARG A 100 -13.32 17.13 7.73
N GLN A 101 -13.25 15.80 7.66
CA GLN A 101 -14.34 14.99 7.12
C GLN A 101 -15.69 15.26 7.85
N PRO A 102 -16.82 15.21 7.13
CA PRO A 102 -16.93 15.03 5.68
C PRO A 102 -16.56 16.31 4.91
N VAL A 103 -15.70 16.20 3.88
CA VAL A 103 -15.16 17.38 3.15
C VAL A 103 -15.18 17.17 1.63
N THR A 104 -15.45 18.23 0.87
CA THR A 104 -15.43 18.23 -0.60
C THR A 104 -14.06 18.60 -1.16
N ARG A 105 -13.79 18.27 -2.43
CA ARG A 105 -12.54 18.69 -3.10
C ARG A 105 -12.34 20.22 -3.05
N GLY A 106 -13.39 21.00 -3.30
CA GLY A 106 -13.30 22.46 -3.27
C GLY A 106 -12.89 22.99 -1.90
N GLU A 107 -13.51 22.48 -0.83
CA GLU A 107 -13.14 22.86 0.54
C GLU A 107 -11.71 22.46 0.91
N ILE A 108 -11.20 21.35 0.37
CA ILE A 108 -9.78 20.98 0.54
C ILE A 108 -8.87 22.00 -0.17
N GLU A 109 -9.20 22.39 -1.40
CA GLU A 109 -8.45 23.38 -2.17
C GLU A 109 -8.44 24.75 -1.48
N ASP A 110 -9.58 25.18 -0.94
CA ASP A 110 -9.71 26.41 -0.17
C ASP A 110 -8.80 26.42 1.07
N ILE A 111 -8.72 25.30 1.79
CA ILE A 111 -7.84 25.16 2.96
C ILE A 111 -6.36 25.15 2.55
N ARG A 112 -6.01 24.49 1.44
CA ARG A 112 -4.62 24.40 0.96
C ARG A 112 -4.15 25.69 0.28
N GLY A 113 -5.06 26.52 -0.20
CA GLY A 113 -4.76 27.70 -1.01
C GLY A 113 -4.22 27.39 -2.42
N VAL A 114 -4.22 26.11 -2.82
CA VAL A 114 -3.78 25.63 -4.13
C VAL A 114 -4.65 24.48 -4.61
N SER A 115 -4.76 24.31 -5.92
CA SER A 115 -5.53 23.21 -6.49
C SER A 115 -4.98 21.84 -6.07
N VAL A 116 -5.88 20.87 -5.90
CA VAL A 116 -5.55 19.48 -5.64
C VAL A 116 -5.67 18.76 -6.97
N SER A 117 -4.66 18.00 -7.38
CA SER A 117 -4.76 17.25 -8.64
C SER A 117 -5.80 16.14 -8.51
N SER A 118 -6.52 15.85 -9.60
CA SER A 118 -7.46 14.71 -9.64
C SER A 118 -6.74 13.39 -9.37
N SER A 119 -5.46 13.28 -9.74
CA SER A 119 -4.64 12.10 -9.48
C SER A 119 -4.42 11.83 -7.99
N ILE A 120 -4.24 12.87 -7.15
CA ILE A 120 -4.08 12.67 -5.70
C ILE A 120 -5.35 12.05 -5.12
N ILE A 121 -6.53 12.60 -5.46
CA ILE A 121 -7.81 12.05 -4.98
C ILE A 121 -8.00 10.61 -5.47
N GLN A 122 -7.65 10.32 -6.72
CA GLN A 122 -7.73 8.97 -7.26
C GLN A 122 -6.82 7.99 -6.50
N THR A 123 -5.55 8.35 -6.28
CA THR A 123 -4.62 7.51 -5.53
C THR A 123 -5.10 7.24 -4.09
N LEU A 124 -5.70 8.24 -3.42
CA LEU A 124 -6.25 8.06 -2.07
C LEU A 124 -7.46 7.11 -2.05
N LEU A 125 -8.29 7.15 -3.09
CA LEU A 125 -9.44 6.24 -3.26
C LEU A 125 -8.99 4.81 -3.62
N GLU A 126 -8.05 4.66 -4.54
CA GLU A 126 -7.51 3.35 -4.97
C GLU A 126 -6.79 2.62 -3.83
N ARG A 127 -6.14 3.36 -2.92
CA ARG A 127 -5.55 2.81 -1.70
C ARG A 127 -6.56 2.55 -0.59
N GLU A 128 -7.83 2.80 -0.87
CA GLU A 128 -8.94 2.73 0.07
C GLU A 128 -8.72 3.55 1.34
N TRP A 129 -7.85 4.56 1.34
CA TRP A 129 -7.65 5.41 2.51
C TRP A 129 -8.81 6.38 2.72
N ILE A 130 -9.42 6.80 1.62
CA ILE A 130 -10.63 7.61 1.63
C ILE A 130 -11.73 6.92 0.83
N ARG A 131 -12.97 7.34 1.06
CA ARG A 131 -14.14 6.95 0.27
C ARG A 131 -15.09 8.13 0.12
N VAL A 132 -15.99 8.04 -0.85
CA VAL A 132 -17.14 8.94 -0.93
C VAL A 132 -18.17 8.52 0.11
N ILE A 133 -18.53 9.42 1.02
CA ILE A 133 -19.51 9.20 2.07
C ILE A 133 -20.91 9.63 1.59
N ALA A 134 -20.97 10.77 0.91
CA ALA A 134 -22.21 11.38 0.43
C ALA A 134 -21.90 12.38 -0.70
N HIS A 135 -22.93 13.07 -1.19
CA HIS A 135 -22.79 14.23 -2.08
C HIS A 135 -23.51 15.42 -1.46
N LYS A 136 -22.91 16.62 -1.54
CA LYS A 136 -23.47 17.84 -0.96
C LYS A 136 -24.69 18.31 -1.76
N GLU A 137 -25.73 18.82 -1.09
CA GLU A 137 -26.97 19.31 -1.73
C GLU A 137 -26.84 20.76 -2.21
N VAL A 138 -25.86 21.01 -3.07
CA VAL A 138 -25.60 22.31 -3.70
C VAL A 138 -25.44 22.12 -5.22
N PRO A 139 -25.51 23.19 -6.04
CA PRO A 139 -25.25 23.07 -7.47
C PRO A 139 -23.92 22.36 -7.78
N GLY A 140 -23.94 21.43 -8.73
CA GLY A 140 -22.80 20.57 -9.05
C GLY A 140 -22.65 19.33 -8.17
N ARG A 141 -23.40 19.22 -7.06
CA ARG A 141 -23.45 18.07 -6.14
C ARG A 141 -22.09 17.43 -5.87
N PRO A 142 -21.09 18.18 -5.36
CA PRO A 142 -19.76 17.66 -5.18
C PRO A 142 -19.73 16.51 -4.16
N ALA A 143 -18.86 15.53 -4.40
CA ALA A 143 -18.64 14.40 -3.51
C ALA A 143 -18.04 14.85 -2.17
N LEU A 144 -18.51 14.24 -1.07
CA LEU A 144 -17.98 14.38 0.28
C LEU A 144 -17.11 13.17 0.61
N PHE A 145 -15.85 13.43 0.95
CA PHE A 145 -14.87 12.41 1.30
C PHE A 145 -14.74 12.25 2.82
N GLY A 146 -14.37 11.04 3.22
CA GLY A 146 -13.82 10.76 4.54
C GLY A 146 -13.02 9.47 4.57
N THR A 147 -12.38 9.21 5.69
CA THR A 147 -11.41 8.13 5.85
C THR A 147 -12.09 6.76 6.06
N THR A 148 -11.33 5.69 5.87
CA THR A 148 -11.80 4.31 6.03
C THR A 148 -11.09 3.60 7.19
N LYS A 149 -11.44 2.32 7.42
CA LYS A 149 -10.66 1.44 8.32
C LYS A 149 -9.27 1.15 7.78
N GLN A 150 -9.10 1.05 6.46
CA GLN A 150 -7.80 0.81 5.84
C GLN A 150 -6.83 1.98 6.11
N PHE A 151 -7.34 3.22 6.15
CA PHE A 151 -6.57 4.37 6.64
C PHE A 151 -6.13 4.15 8.09
N LEU A 152 -7.06 3.84 9.00
CA LEU A 152 -6.75 3.64 10.41
C LEU A 152 -5.71 2.52 10.60
N ASP A 153 -5.90 1.38 9.94
CA ASP A 153 -4.96 0.25 10.02
C ASP A 153 -3.58 0.62 9.46
N TYR A 154 -3.52 1.39 8.37
CA TYR A 154 -2.26 1.83 7.78
C TYR A 154 -1.47 2.74 8.71
N PHE A 155 -2.16 3.64 9.42
CA PHE A 155 -1.55 4.56 10.38
C PHE A 155 -1.48 3.98 11.81
N ASN A 156 -1.74 2.68 11.97
CA ASN A 156 -1.73 1.97 13.25
C ASN A 156 -2.69 2.55 14.32
N LEU A 157 -3.86 3.01 13.90
CA LEU A 157 -4.89 3.62 14.74
C LEU A 157 -6.06 2.65 14.98
N THR A 158 -6.67 2.73 16.15
CA THR A 158 -7.96 2.05 16.41
C THR A 158 -9.16 2.89 15.98
N SER A 159 -9.00 4.21 16.02
CA SER A 159 -10.08 5.18 15.79
C SER A 159 -9.52 6.55 15.43
N LEU A 160 -10.38 7.42 14.86
CA LEU A 160 -9.99 8.78 14.50
C LEU A 160 -9.68 9.67 15.70
N SER A 161 -10.16 9.32 16.91
CA SER A 161 -9.86 10.08 18.13
C SER A 161 -8.41 9.96 18.60
N GLU A 162 -7.65 8.99 18.08
CA GLU A 162 -6.22 8.86 18.34
C GLU A 162 -5.36 9.77 17.45
N LEU A 163 -5.97 10.47 16.49
CA LEU A 163 -5.25 11.45 15.70
C LEU A 163 -4.78 12.60 16.60
N PRO A 164 -3.49 13.02 16.49
CA PRO A 164 -2.98 14.14 17.25
C PRO A 164 -3.82 15.40 17.08
N THR A 165 -4.06 16.13 18.16
CA THR A 165 -4.69 17.44 18.08
C THR A 165 -3.79 18.41 17.31
N LEU A 166 -4.37 19.48 16.75
CA LEU A 166 -3.59 20.51 16.06
C LEU A 166 -2.53 21.14 16.97
N GLU A 167 -2.79 21.24 18.27
CA GLU A 167 -1.84 21.76 19.26
C GLU A 167 -0.65 20.80 19.45
N GLU A 168 -0.90 19.49 19.48
CA GLU A 168 0.17 18.48 19.56
C GLU A 168 1.04 18.49 18.30
N ILE A 169 0.46 18.65 17.11
CA ILE A 169 1.20 18.70 15.84
C ILE A 169 2.19 19.87 15.80
N VAL A 170 1.84 21.04 16.35
CA VAL A 170 2.75 22.19 16.41
C VAL A 170 3.95 21.91 17.32
N ASN A 171 3.77 21.08 18.34
CA ASN A 171 4.81 20.69 19.29
C ASN A 171 5.59 19.44 18.85
N PHE A 172 5.18 18.78 17.77
CA PHE A 172 5.94 17.66 17.20
C PHE A 172 7.22 18.20 16.55
N ASP A 173 8.36 17.81 17.12
CA ASP A 173 9.63 17.91 16.42
C ASP A 173 9.61 16.92 15.26
N PHE A 174 9.52 17.41 14.02
CA PHE A 174 9.64 16.61 12.79
C PHE A 174 11.09 16.14 12.56
N GLY A 175 11.72 15.67 13.64
CA GLY A 175 13.13 15.32 13.76
C GLY A 175 13.58 14.45 12.59
N ASN A 176 14.42 15.07 11.75
CA ASN A 176 15.24 14.45 10.71
C ASN A 176 14.52 13.43 9.82
N SER A 177 13.53 13.90 9.04
CA SER A 177 13.22 13.22 7.78
C SER A 177 14.50 13.22 6.92
N PRO A 178 15.03 12.07 6.47
CA PRO A 178 16.13 12.06 5.52
C PRO A 178 15.66 12.83 4.29
N GLN A 179 16.20 14.02 4.08
CA GLN A 179 15.99 14.75 2.83
C GLN A 179 16.41 13.80 1.71
N PRO A 180 15.57 13.58 0.68
CA PRO A 180 16.00 12.84 -0.49
C PRO A 180 17.18 13.62 -1.08
N GLN A 181 18.39 13.09 -0.89
CA GLN A 181 19.57 13.62 -1.55
C GLN A 181 19.32 13.44 -3.05
N PRO A 182 19.52 14.47 -3.88
CA PRO A 182 19.44 14.32 -5.32
C PRO A 182 20.44 13.24 -5.73
N GLU A 183 19.95 12.19 -6.37
CA GLU A 183 20.77 11.14 -6.94
C GLU A 183 21.75 11.81 -7.92
N GLN A 184 23.04 11.82 -7.56
CA GLN A 184 24.08 12.27 -8.48
C GLN A 184 24.19 11.20 -9.57
N ASP A 185 23.66 11.54 -10.74
CA ASP A 185 23.77 10.77 -11.98
C ASP A 185 25.25 10.63 -12.36
N HIS A 186 25.89 9.54 -11.91
CA HIS A 186 27.19 9.10 -12.40
C HIS A 186 27.02 8.41 -13.76
N SER A 187 26.62 9.19 -14.77
CA SER A 187 26.72 8.78 -16.17
C SER A 187 28.13 9.06 -16.69
N GLU A 188 29.12 8.28 -16.25
CA GLU A 188 30.39 8.16 -16.98
C GLU A 188 30.19 7.22 -18.17
N ARG A 189 30.03 7.79 -19.37
CA ARG A 189 30.15 7.05 -20.63
C ARG A 189 31.62 6.70 -20.88
N PRO A 190 31.98 5.47 -21.25
CA PRO A 190 33.30 5.20 -21.80
C PRO A 190 33.39 5.81 -23.20
N GLN A 191 34.42 6.63 -23.44
CA GLN A 191 34.81 7.11 -24.76
C GLN A 191 35.48 5.96 -25.53
N THR A 192 34.84 5.47 -26.60
CA THR A 192 35.50 4.60 -27.57
C THR A 192 36.33 5.47 -28.51
N ALA A 193 37.64 5.29 -28.49
CA ALA A 193 38.60 6.03 -29.29
C ALA A 193 38.43 5.77 -30.80
N GLU A 194 38.47 6.86 -31.57
CA GLU A 194 38.63 6.89 -33.02
C GLU A 194 39.98 6.29 -33.43
N ILE A 195 39.98 5.44 -34.46
CA ILE A 195 41.16 5.21 -35.31
C ILE A 195 40.71 5.35 -36.77
N GLU A 196 41.35 6.30 -37.45
CA GLU A 196 41.10 6.75 -38.81
C GLU A 196 41.68 5.83 -39.92
N GLN A 197 40.81 5.54 -40.90
CA GLN A 197 41.01 5.69 -42.37
C GLN A 197 41.89 4.69 -43.18
N PRO A 198 41.92 4.73 -44.55
CA PRO A 198 40.80 4.64 -45.52
C PRO A 198 41.19 3.81 -46.79
N VAL A 199 40.28 3.12 -47.50
CA VAL A 199 40.43 2.89 -48.97
C VAL A 199 39.10 2.54 -49.66
N SER A 200 38.80 3.21 -50.78
CA SER A 200 37.87 2.82 -51.86
C SER A 200 38.71 2.53 -53.12
N PRO A 201 38.29 1.78 -54.18
CA PRO A 201 36.98 1.94 -54.85
C PRO A 201 36.38 0.73 -55.64
N ALA A 202 35.19 0.99 -56.21
CA ALA A 202 34.65 0.56 -57.53
C ALA A 202 34.02 -0.85 -57.75
N GLY A 203 32.72 -0.84 -58.14
CA GLY A 203 32.29 -1.34 -59.46
C GLY A 203 31.29 -2.51 -59.54
N GLN A 204 30.11 -2.22 -60.16
CA GLN A 204 29.23 -3.10 -60.98
C GLN A 204 28.44 -4.22 -60.25
N THR A 205 27.21 -4.62 -60.56
CA THR A 205 26.10 -4.29 -61.51
C THR A 205 24.89 -5.13 -61.03
N ASP A 206 23.66 -4.61 -61.14
CA ASP A 206 22.37 -5.35 -61.05
C ASP A 206 22.25 -6.45 -62.14
N PRO A 207 21.15 -7.26 -62.26
CA PRO A 207 19.91 -7.39 -61.47
C PRO A 207 19.54 -8.88 -61.15
N GLU A 208 18.45 -9.16 -60.43
CA GLU A 208 17.26 -9.86 -60.99
C GLU A 208 16.12 -9.93 -59.95
N THR A 209 14.93 -9.65 -60.46
CA THR A 209 13.68 -9.42 -59.75
C THR A 209 12.71 -10.56 -60.06
N ALA A 210 11.68 -10.67 -59.21
CA ALA A 210 10.40 -11.37 -59.34
C ALA A 210 10.33 -12.67 -58.52
N VAL A 211 9.24 -12.96 -57.79
CA VAL A 211 7.84 -12.72 -58.13
C VAL A 211 6.96 -12.65 -56.86
N SER A 212 6.00 -11.71 -56.88
CA SER A 212 4.58 -11.78 -56.47
C SER A 212 4.13 -12.23 -55.07
N GLU A 213 3.42 -11.30 -54.44
CA GLU A 213 2.20 -11.40 -53.62
C GLU A 213 1.32 -12.65 -53.84
N THR A 214 0.68 -13.16 -52.79
CA THR A 214 -0.80 -13.09 -52.57
C THR A 214 -1.23 -13.78 -51.27
N GLU A 215 -2.27 -13.21 -50.66
CA GLU A 215 -3.03 -13.69 -49.51
C GLU A 215 -3.71 -15.05 -49.75
N PHE A 216 -3.89 -15.85 -48.69
CA PHE A 216 -5.07 -16.72 -48.59
C PHE A 216 -5.44 -17.02 -47.14
N ASP A 217 -6.75 -17.12 -46.96
CA ASP A 217 -7.54 -17.10 -45.74
C ASP A 217 -7.87 -18.51 -45.22
N ALA A 218 -8.43 -18.54 -44.00
CA ALA A 218 -9.36 -19.53 -43.45
C ALA A 218 -8.88 -20.90 -42.89
N GLN A 219 -9.22 -21.05 -41.60
CA GLN A 219 -9.89 -22.19 -40.94
C GLN A 219 -9.15 -23.53 -40.76
N THR A 220 -9.08 -24.02 -39.50
CA THR A 220 -9.84 -25.21 -39.03
C THR A 220 -9.18 -25.88 -37.80
N GLU A 221 -9.95 -25.85 -36.71
CA GLU A 221 -10.20 -26.87 -35.67
C GLU A 221 -9.16 -27.41 -34.67
N ALA A 222 -9.69 -27.45 -33.44
CA ALA A 222 -9.74 -28.56 -32.48
C ALA A 222 -8.50 -28.91 -31.64
N GLY A 223 -8.67 -28.65 -30.34
CA GLY A 223 -8.93 -29.77 -29.43
C GLY A 223 -7.97 -29.92 -28.25
N LEU A 224 -8.59 -30.09 -27.07
CA LEU A 224 -8.07 -30.74 -25.84
C LEU A 224 -7.05 -29.87 -25.08
N GLY A 225 -7.08 -29.68 -23.76
CA GLY A 225 -7.65 -30.41 -22.63
C GLY A 225 -6.73 -30.16 -21.42
N ALA A 226 -7.20 -30.45 -20.22
CA ALA A 226 -6.51 -30.39 -18.90
C ALA A 226 -6.33 -28.97 -18.31
N GLU A 227 -7.04 -28.61 -17.24
CA GLU A 227 -6.93 -29.06 -15.84
C GLU A 227 -5.73 -28.46 -15.08
N ASN A 228 -6.05 -27.80 -13.96
CA ASN A 228 -5.26 -27.58 -12.74
C ASN A 228 -3.95 -26.78 -12.84
N LEU A 229 -3.81 -25.71 -12.05
CA LEU A 229 -3.33 -25.83 -10.66
C LEU A 229 -3.22 -24.44 -9.99
N THR A 230 -3.84 -24.36 -8.81
CA THR A 230 -3.55 -23.47 -7.67
C THR A 230 -2.05 -23.28 -7.40
N LEU A 231 -1.65 -22.10 -6.92
CA LEU A 231 -0.57 -21.88 -5.92
C LEU A 231 -0.71 -20.40 -5.47
N HIS A 232 -1.27 -20.17 -4.27
CA HIS A 232 -0.61 -20.03 -2.96
C HIS A 232 0.23 -18.76 -2.82
#